data_AF-A0AAF0LBZ7-F1
#
_entry.id   AF-A0AAF0LBZ7-F1
#
_cell.length_a   1.000
_cell.length_b   1.000
_cell.length_c   1.000
_cell.angle_alpha   90.00
_cell.angle_beta   90.00
_cell.angle_gamma   90.00
#
_symmetry.space_group_name_H-M   'P 1'
#
loop_
_entity.id
_entity.type
_entity.pdbx_description
1 polymer ?
#
loop_
_entity_poly.entity_id
_entity_poly.type
_entity_poly.pdbx_seq_one_letter_code
_entity_poly.pdbx_strand_id
1 'polypeptide(L)'
;MSQLDKQDPRTQFPQPPYPPQSQELPGGTNAMDPKPDHGETSYVGTGRMPGYRVLVTGADSGIGRAAAIAMAKEGADVALNALPEEQEDLEEVRDVIGDLGRKAVILPGDLTDEATCERIVAEAVSTLGGLDSLVLVAGHQKVNEDITTTSTEDFDLTVKVNLYAMFWLCRAAVPHMAPGSTIVTTASVAAYQPQTRLLDYGMTKAGIITFTNGLAGQLASKGIRANCIVPGPIWTPLQPASYDSAEIEHYGEGTPFGRPGQPVELGAAYVHLAGPESSYTSGSTLTIAGATGMAL
;
A
#
# COMPACT_ATOMS: atom_id res chain seq x y z
N MET A 1 -4.71 -13.11 -19.76
CA MET A 1 -3.60 -14.00 -19.37
C MET A 1 -3.58 -14.05 -17.87
N SER A 2 -3.34 -15.21 -17.27
CA SER A 2 -3.24 -15.35 -15.81
C SER A 2 -1.92 -14.78 -15.32
N GLN A 3 -1.89 -14.26 -14.09
CA GLN A 3 -0.61 -13.94 -13.42
C GLN A 3 0.33 -15.15 -13.27
N LEU A 4 -0.20 -16.37 -13.41
CA LEU A 4 0.56 -17.62 -13.28
C LEU A 4 1.19 -18.09 -14.59
N ASP A 5 0.83 -17.46 -15.73
CA ASP A 5 1.39 -17.80 -17.03
C ASP A 5 2.82 -17.26 -17.14
N LYS A 6 3.78 -18.10 -17.53
CA LYS A 6 5.18 -17.70 -17.73
C LYS A 6 5.28 -16.65 -18.83
N GLN A 7 5.76 -15.46 -18.49
CA GLN A 7 5.89 -14.31 -19.40
C GLN A 7 7.25 -13.60 -19.21
N ASP A 8 7.67 -12.81 -20.19
CA ASP A 8 8.80 -11.89 -20.02
C ASP A 8 8.35 -10.73 -19.14
N PRO A 9 8.91 -10.56 -17.93
CA PRO A 9 8.45 -9.52 -17.00
C PRO A 9 8.66 -8.11 -17.56
N ARG A 10 9.57 -7.91 -18.52
CA ARG A 10 9.82 -6.58 -19.10
C ARG A 10 8.63 -6.09 -19.93
N THR A 11 7.92 -6.98 -20.61
CA THR A 11 6.85 -6.65 -21.57
C THR A 11 5.46 -7.11 -21.12
N GLN A 12 5.32 -7.60 -19.88
CA GLN A 12 4.06 -8.13 -19.35
C GLN A 12 2.98 -7.04 -19.16
N PHE A 13 3.40 -5.81 -18.91
CA PHE A 13 2.54 -4.65 -18.65
C PHE A 13 2.91 -3.46 -19.56
N PRO A 14 2.05 -2.43 -19.67
CA PRO A 14 2.31 -1.26 -20.50
C PRO A 14 3.66 -0.60 -20.20
N GLN A 15 4.30 -0.07 -21.24
CA GLN A 15 5.59 0.61 -21.19
C GLN A 15 5.42 2.08 -21.63
N PRO A 16 6.25 3.00 -21.13
CA PRO A 16 6.28 4.39 -21.64
C PRO A 16 6.68 4.44 -23.14
N PRO A 17 6.37 5.54 -23.85
CA PRO A 17 5.74 6.76 -23.34
C PRO A 17 4.24 6.61 -23.05
N TYR A 18 3.78 7.19 -21.94
CA TYR A 18 2.36 7.26 -21.56
C TYR A 18 1.71 8.57 -22.04
N PRO A 19 0.39 8.60 -22.25
CA PRO A 19 -0.32 9.85 -22.48
C PRO A 19 -0.01 10.90 -21.40
N PRO A 20 0.31 12.16 -21.78
CA PRO A 20 0.50 13.24 -20.82
C PRO A 20 -0.74 13.41 -19.94
N GLN A 21 -0.58 13.35 -18.62
CA GLN A 21 -1.67 13.44 -17.66
C GLN A 21 -1.18 14.01 -16.32
N SER A 22 -2.09 14.71 -15.63
CA SER A 22 -1.85 15.28 -14.29
C SER A 22 -3.17 15.31 -13.53
N GLN A 23 -3.10 15.22 -12.21
CA GLN A 23 -4.25 15.26 -11.32
C GLN A 23 -3.93 16.13 -10.09
N GLU A 24 -4.95 16.44 -9.31
CA GLU A 24 -4.76 16.98 -7.95
C GLU A 24 -4.73 15.82 -6.96
N LEU A 25 -4.00 15.98 -5.85
CA LEU A 25 -4.03 15.01 -4.74
C LEU A 25 -5.45 14.88 -4.18
N PRO A 26 -5.89 13.67 -3.80
CA PRO A 26 -5.13 12.41 -3.76
C PRO A 26 -5.00 11.69 -5.12
N GLY A 27 -5.74 12.15 -6.14
CA GLY A 27 -5.84 11.52 -7.45
C GLY A 27 -6.87 10.39 -7.47
N GLY A 28 -7.26 9.95 -8.66
CA GLY A 28 -8.24 8.87 -8.85
C GLY A 28 -7.80 7.87 -9.91
N THR A 29 -8.10 6.59 -9.66
CA THR A 29 -7.78 5.47 -10.57
C THR A 29 -8.42 5.67 -11.94
N ASN A 30 -9.68 6.09 -11.94
CA ASN A 30 -10.49 6.20 -13.15
C ASN A 30 -10.03 7.30 -14.12
N ALA A 31 -9.24 8.27 -13.63
CA ALA A 31 -8.70 9.38 -14.42
C ALA A 31 -7.34 9.07 -15.08
N MET A 32 -6.76 7.90 -14.82
CA MET A 32 -5.46 7.50 -15.39
C MET A 32 -5.60 6.82 -16.76
N ASP A 33 -4.62 7.05 -17.64
CA ASP A 33 -4.49 6.38 -18.93
C ASP A 33 -3.06 5.87 -19.18
N PRO A 34 -2.81 4.56 -19.25
CA PRO A 34 -3.77 3.48 -19.07
C PRO A 34 -4.25 3.38 -17.61
N LYS A 35 -5.43 2.79 -17.40
CA LYS A 35 -5.88 2.43 -16.05
C LYS A 35 -4.89 1.44 -15.42
N PRO A 36 -4.49 1.62 -14.14
CA PRO A 36 -3.67 0.64 -13.45
C PRO A 36 -4.36 -0.72 -13.33
N ASP A 37 -3.57 -1.80 -13.43
CA ASP A 37 -4.07 -3.16 -13.15
C ASP A 37 -3.90 -3.46 -11.65
N HIS A 38 -5.02 -3.59 -10.93
CA HIS A 38 -5.02 -3.98 -9.51
C HIS A 38 -5.28 -5.47 -9.30
N GLY A 39 -5.48 -6.22 -10.37
CA GLY A 39 -5.74 -7.65 -10.29
C GLY A 39 -7.21 -8.02 -10.24
N GLU A 40 -8.14 -7.10 -10.54
CA GLU A 40 -9.59 -7.38 -10.61
C GLU A 40 -9.86 -8.64 -11.45
N THR A 41 -9.20 -8.73 -12.61
CA THR A 41 -9.35 -9.87 -13.54
C THR A 41 -8.12 -10.77 -13.64
N SER A 42 -6.91 -10.25 -13.38
CA SER A 42 -5.65 -10.96 -13.62
C SER A 42 -5.14 -11.77 -12.40
N TYR A 43 -5.46 -11.34 -11.18
CA TYR A 43 -5.08 -12.07 -9.96
C TYR A 43 -5.96 -13.31 -9.76
N VAL A 44 -5.34 -14.46 -9.50
CA VAL A 44 -6.03 -15.73 -9.23
C VAL A 44 -5.67 -16.21 -7.83
N GLY A 45 -6.66 -16.28 -6.95
CA GLY A 45 -6.49 -16.78 -5.59
C GLY A 45 -6.34 -18.30 -5.53
N THR A 46 -5.65 -18.78 -4.50
CA THR A 46 -5.34 -20.20 -4.26
C THR A 46 -5.74 -20.67 -2.86
N GLY A 47 -6.43 -19.81 -2.09
CA GLY A 47 -6.94 -20.12 -0.76
C GLY A 47 -5.88 -19.99 0.34
N ARG A 48 -4.97 -19.01 0.23
CA ARG A 48 -3.85 -18.81 1.17
C ARG A 48 -4.23 -18.07 2.46
N MET A 49 -5.39 -17.40 2.49
CA MET A 49 -5.85 -16.62 3.64
C MET A 49 -7.31 -16.94 4.04
N PRO A 50 -7.69 -18.22 4.19
CA PRO A 50 -9.08 -18.58 4.43
C PRO A 50 -9.55 -18.06 5.79
N GLY A 51 -10.57 -17.20 5.78
CA GLY A 51 -11.20 -16.67 6.99
C GLY A 51 -10.37 -15.62 7.74
N TYR A 52 -9.30 -15.11 7.12
CA TYR A 52 -8.53 -13.99 7.68
C TYR A 52 -9.36 -12.71 7.68
N ARG A 53 -9.16 -11.88 8.71
CA ARG A 53 -9.79 -10.56 8.86
C ARG A 53 -8.72 -9.48 8.72
N VAL A 54 -8.81 -8.67 7.69
CA VAL A 54 -7.75 -7.73 7.27
C VAL A 54 -8.27 -6.31 7.30
N LEU A 55 -7.50 -5.36 7.83
CA LEU A 55 -7.70 -3.92 7.59
C LEU A 55 -6.62 -3.41 6.63
N VAL A 56 -7.03 -2.77 5.53
CA VAL A 56 -6.15 -2.15 4.54
C VAL A 56 -6.42 -0.64 4.49
N THR A 57 -5.39 0.19 4.69
CA THR A 57 -5.47 1.65 4.47
C THR A 57 -4.99 2.04 3.08
N GLY A 58 -5.56 3.09 2.49
CA GLY A 58 -5.31 3.47 1.09
C GLY A 58 -5.81 2.40 0.11
N ALA A 59 -6.96 1.81 0.43
CA ALA A 59 -7.50 0.63 -0.26
C ALA A 59 -8.39 0.96 -1.46
N ASP A 60 -8.69 2.23 -1.67
CA ASP A 60 -9.45 2.82 -2.77
C ASP A 60 -8.74 2.63 -4.12
N SER A 61 -7.41 2.76 -4.15
CA SER A 61 -6.62 2.82 -5.37
C SER A 61 -5.24 2.17 -5.23
N GLY A 62 -4.56 2.03 -6.37
CA GLY A 62 -3.15 1.65 -6.42
C GLY A 62 -2.81 0.39 -5.63
N ILE A 63 -1.73 0.44 -4.87
CA ILE A 63 -1.17 -0.73 -4.19
C ILE A 63 -2.14 -1.29 -3.14
N GLY A 64 -2.86 -0.44 -2.41
CA GLY A 64 -3.77 -0.90 -1.36
C GLY A 64 -5.00 -1.58 -1.95
N ARG A 65 -5.56 -1.06 -3.06
CA ARG A 65 -6.61 -1.74 -3.84
C ARG A 65 -6.16 -3.12 -4.30
N ALA A 66 -4.95 -3.23 -4.86
CA ALA A 66 -4.41 -4.52 -5.30
C ALA A 66 -4.18 -5.50 -4.15
N ALA A 67 -3.71 -5.02 -3.00
CA ALA A 67 -3.55 -5.83 -1.80
C ALA A 67 -4.91 -6.34 -1.27
N ALA A 68 -5.92 -5.46 -1.19
CA ALA A 68 -7.27 -5.81 -0.74
C ALA A 68 -7.91 -6.87 -1.64
N ILE A 69 -7.87 -6.68 -2.96
CA ILE A 69 -8.40 -7.63 -3.94
C ILE A 69 -7.66 -8.97 -3.84
N ALA A 70 -6.33 -8.96 -3.78
CA ALA A 70 -5.53 -10.18 -3.66
C ALA A 70 -5.87 -10.97 -2.39
N MET A 71 -5.96 -10.30 -1.23
CA MET A 71 -6.30 -10.96 0.04
C MET A 71 -7.72 -11.52 0.04
N ALA A 72 -8.69 -10.79 -0.53
CA ALA A 72 -10.05 -11.28 -0.68
C ALA A 72 -10.13 -12.53 -1.59
N LYS A 73 -9.43 -12.51 -2.73
CA LYS A 73 -9.31 -13.67 -3.61
C LYS A 73 -8.67 -14.87 -2.93
N GLU A 74 -7.81 -14.64 -1.94
CA GLU A 74 -7.19 -15.68 -1.13
C GLU A 74 -8.04 -16.15 0.06
N GLY A 75 -9.22 -15.56 0.24
CA GLY A 75 -10.24 -16.01 1.19
C GLY A 75 -10.44 -15.13 2.43
N ALA A 76 -9.85 -13.93 2.46
CA ALA A 76 -9.99 -12.99 3.57
C ALA A 76 -11.24 -12.10 3.47
N ASP A 77 -11.76 -11.68 4.63
CA ASP A 77 -12.63 -10.51 4.74
C ASP A 77 -11.79 -9.26 4.95
N VAL A 78 -12.22 -8.14 4.37
CA VAL A 78 -11.39 -6.93 4.28
C VAL A 78 -12.16 -5.69 4.72
N ALA A 79 -11.60 -4.93 5.65
CA ALA A 79 -11.97 -3.57 5.94
C ALA A 79 -11.10 -2.62 5.11
N LEU A 80 -11.73 -1.67 4.42
CA LEU A 80 -11.15 -0.79 3.42
C LEU A 80 -11.22 0.64 3.94
N ASN A 81 -10.07 1.28 4.10
CA ASN A 81 -9.98 2.69 4.48
C ASN A 81 -9.33 3.52 3.35
N ALA A 82 -9.86 4.71 3.14
CA ALA A 82 -9.30 5.80 2.33
C ALA A 82 -9.90 7.14 2.82
N LEU A 83 -9.59 8.25 2.14
CA LEU A 83 -10.21 9.53 2.46
C LEU A 83 -11.72 9.50 2.13
N PRO A 84 -12.55 10.32 2.81
CA PRO A 84 -13.99 10.39 2.52
C PRO A 84 -14.33 10.78 1.08
N GLU A 85 -13.47 11.54 0.41
CA GLU A 85 -13.65 11.93 -1.00
C GLU A 85 -13.36 10.80 -2.00
N GLU A 86 -12.65 9.74 -1.56
CA GLU A 86 -12.32 8.55 -2.36
C GLU A 86 -13.36 7.41 -2.13
N GLN A 87 -14.52 7.74 -1.56
CA GLN A 87 -15.57 6.78 -1.21
C GLN A 87 -16.07 5.97 -2.42
N GLU A 88 -16.20 6.58 -3.59
CA GLU A 88 -16.66 5.87 -4.80
C GLU A 88 -15.67 4.78 -5.22
N ASP A 89 -14.36 5.06 -5.14
CA ASP A 89 -13.31 4.08 -5.44
C ASP A 89 -13.31 2.94 -4.41
N LEU A 90 -13.58 3.21 -3.11
CA LEU A 90 -13.79 2.17 -2.09
C LEU A 90 -15.01 1.27 -2.39
N GLU A 91 -16.08 1.83 -2.94
CA GLU A 91 -17.30 1.09 -3.30
C GLU A 91 -17.04 0.13 -4.45
N GLU A 92 -16.26 0.53 -5.46
CA GLU A 92 -15.82 -0.38 -6.53
C GLU A 92 -15.05 -1.58 -5.96
N VAL A 93 -14.12 -1.33 -5.04
CA VAL A 93 -13.31 -2.40 -4.41
C VAL A 93 -14.19 -3.30 -3.55
N ARG A 94 -15.14 -2.74 -2.79
CA ARG A 94 -16.12 -3.51 -2.03
C ARG A 94 -16.92 -4.43 -2.93
N ASP A 95 -17.39 -3.94 -4.08
CA ASP A 95 -18.23 -4.72 -5.00
C ASP A 95 -17.42 -5.86 -5.63
N VAL A 96 -16.17 -5.62 -6.04
CA VAL A 96 -15.24 -6.66 -6.50
C VAL A 96 -15.04 -7.75 -5.43
N ILE A 97 -14.87 -7.36 -4.17
CA ILE A 97 -14.70 -8.31 -3.06
C ILE A 97 -16.02 -9.06 -2.76
N GLY A 98 -17.15 -8.37 -2.85
CA GLY A 98 -18.48 -8.92 -2.66
C GLY A 98 -18.83 -10.01 -3.67
N ASP A 99 -18.44 -9.82 -4.94
CA ASP A 99 -18.61 -10.81 -6.01
C ASP A 99 -17.84 -12.12 -5.75
N LEU A 100 -16.82 -12.08 -4.90
CA LEU A 100 -16.06 -13.27 -4.45
C LEU A 100 -16.75 -13.99 -3.26
N GLY A 101 -17.87 -13.46 -2.76
CA GLY A 101 -18.55 -13.97 -1.56
C GLY A 101 -17.82 -13.63 -0.26
N ARG A 102 -16.91 -12.65 -0.27
CA ARG A 102 -16.21 -12.16 0.92
C ARG A 102 -16.87 -10.89 1.45
N LYS A 103 -16.68 -10.63 2.74
CA LYS A 103 -17.13 -9.40 3.39
C LYS A 103 -16.12 -8.28 3.12
N ALA A 104 -16.62 -7.18 2.58
CA ALA A 104 -15.91 -5.91 2.49
C ALA A 104 -16.61 -4.84 3.34
N VAL A 105 -15.87 -4.13 4.18
CA VAL A 105 -16.38 -3.05 5.06
C VAL A 105 -15.69 -1.74 4.70
N ILE A 106 -16.45 -0.72 4.33
CA ILE A 106 -15.91 0.60 3.98
C ILE A 106 -15.82 1.46 5.24
N LEU A 107 -14.62 1.98 5.53
CA LEU A 107 -14.27 2.77 6.72
C LEU A 107 -13.53 4.06 6.31
N PRO A 108 -14.20 5.02 5.66
CA PRO A 108 -13.57 6.25 5.23
C PRO A 108 -13.15 7.09 6.45
N GLY A 109 -12.04 7.82 6.31
CA GLY A 109 -11.55 8.72 7.35
C GLY A 109 -10.15 9.22 7.10
N ASP A 110 -9.92 10.48 7.48
CA ASP A 110 -8.60 11.11 7.42
C ASP A 110 -7.70 10.58 8.56
N LEU A 111 -6.59 9.97 8.17
CA LEU A 111 -5.63 9.37 9.09
C LEU A 111 -4.71 10.39 9.77
N THR A 112 -4.82 11.68 9.46
CA THR A 112 -4.12 12.75 10.18
C THR A 112 -4.70 13.01 11.57
N ASP A 113 -5.86 12.43 11.88
CA ASP A 113 -6.53 12.50 13.18
C ASP A 113 -6.43 11.15 13.96
N GLU A 114 -5.92 11.23 15.19
CA GLU A 114 -5.70 10.08 16.07
C GLU A 114 -7.01 9.36 16.44
N ALA A 115 -8.07 10.12 16.73
CA ALA A 115 -9.37 9.56 17.09
C ALA A 115 -10.01 8.81 15.90
N THR A 116 -9.79 9.31 14.69
CA THR A 116 -10.22 8.65 13.44
C THR A 116 -9.48 7.34 13.24
N CYS A 117 -8.17 7.27 13.48
CA CYS A 117 -7.40 6.03 13.44
C CYS A 117 -7.93 5.00 14.46
N GLU A 118 -8.21 5.42 15.69
CA GLU A 118 -8.76 4.55 16.74
C GLU A 118 -10.16 4.03 16.36
N ARG A 119 -11.01 4.89 15.82
CA ARG A 119 -12.35 4.53 15.34
C ARG A 119 -12.29 3.50 14.21
N ILE A 120 -11.45 3.72 13.20
CA ILE A 120 -11.32 2.80 12.06
C ILE A 120 -10.94 1.40 12.54
N VAL A 121 -9.97 1.29 13.45
CA VAL A 121 -9.57 -0.01 14.01
C VAL A 121 -10.72 -0.65 14.81
N ALA A 122 -11.39 0.11 15.67
CA ALA A 122 -12.50 -0.40 16.47
C ALA A 122 -13.66 -0.91 15.60
N GLU A 123 -14.02 -0.15 14.56
CA GLU A 123 -15.06 -0.53 13.59
C GLU A 123 -14.63 -1.75 12.76
N ALA A 124 -13.38 -1.82 12.30
CA ALA A 124 -12.85 -3.00 11.60
C ALA A 124 -12.95 -4.27 12.48
N VAL A 125 -12.48 -4.19 13.73
CA VAL A 125 -12.54 -5.32 14.68
C VAL A 125 -13.99 -5.75 14.94
N SER A 126 -14.88 -4.79 15.20
CA SER A 126 -16.30 -5.08 15.49
C SER A 126 -17.01 -5.71 14.30
N THR A 127 -16.83 -5.14 13.11
CA THR A 127 -17.54 -5.57 11.91
C THR A 127 -16.98 -6.87 11.34
N LEU A 128 -15.67 -7.08 11.34
CA LEU A 128 -15.04 -8.32 10.87
C LEU A 128 -15.06 -9.43 11.93
N GLY A 129 -15.35 -9.11 13.20
CA GLY A 129 -15.33 -10.07 14.30
C GLY A 129 -13.91 -10.41 14.78
N GLY A 130 -12.96 -9.48 14.62
CA GLY A 130 -11.54 -9.59 14.98
C GLY A 130 -10.61 -9.01 13.92
N LEU A 131 -9.30 -9.09 14.15
CA LEU A 131 -8.29 -8.55 13.24
C LEU A 131 -7.04 -9.44 13.25
N ASP A 132 -6.74 -10.05 12.11
CA ASP A 132 -5.58 -10.94 11.90
C ASP A 132 -4.45 -10.23 11.15
N SER A 133 -4.77 -9.24 10.31
CA SER A 133 -3.76 -8.50 9.56
C SER A 133 -4.08 -7.01 9.49
N LEU A 134 -3.09 -6.19 9.81
CA LEU A 134 -3.12 -4.75 9.59
C LEU A 134 -2.17 -4.41 8.44
N VAL A 135 -2.69 -3.84 7.36
CA VAL A 135 -1.95 -3.55 6.13
C VAL A 135 -1.98 -2.04 5.89
N LEU A 136 -0.83 -1.40 6.07
CA LEU A 136 -0.69 0.05 6.05
C LEU A 136 -0.07 0.49 4.73
N VAL A 137 -0.90 0.96 3.80
CA VAL A 137 -0.49 1.38 2.45
C VAL A 137 -0.69 2.87 2.21
N ALA A 138 -1.70 3.49 2.84
CA ALA A 138 -1.96 4.93 2.76
C ALA A 138 -0.66 5.74 2.96
N GLY A 139 -0.49 6.76 2.12
CA GLY A 139 0.70 7.59 2.16
C GLY A 139 0.49 8.90 1.40
N HIS A 140 1.10 9.96 1.92
CA HIS A 140 1.18 11.25 1.29
C HIS A 140 2.55 11.46 0.66
N GLN A 141 2.57 12.05 -0.53
CA GLN A 141 3.76 12.44 -1.27
C GLN A 141 3.46 13.74 -2.00
N LYS A 142 4.37 14.71 -1.93
CA LYS A 142 4.30 15.96 -2.68
C LYS A 142 5.71 16.39 -3.08
N VAL A 143 5.90 16.72 -4.35
CA VAL A 143 7.19 17.18 -4.87
C VAL A 143 7.47 18.59 -4.35
N ASN A 144 8.65 18.79 -3.77
CA ASN A 144 9.15 20.08 -3.29
C ASN A 144 10.60 20.27 -3.75
N GLU A 145 10.84 21.25 -4.63
CA GLU A 145 12.15 21.49 -5.27
C GLU A 145 13.22 22.05 -4.31
N ASP A 146 12.80 22.82 -3.30
CA ASP A 146 13.69 23.51 -2.38
C ASP A 146 13.14 23.43 -0.94
N ILE A 147 13.99 23.00 -0.01
CA ILE A 147 13.67 22.91 1.43
C ILE A 147 13.22 24.25 2.01
N THR A 148 13.70 25.37 1.49
CA THR A 148 13.32 26.72 1.93
C THR A 148 11.90 27.11 1.53
N THR A 149 11.30 26.37 0.59
CA THR A 149 9.93 26.57 0.12
C THR A 149 8.95 25.53 0.63
N THR A 150 9.45 24.46 1.26
CA THR A 150 8.59 23.46 1.91
C THR A 150 7.93 24.08 3.14
N SER A 151 6.61 24.19 3.10
CA SER A 151 5.85 24.74 4.23
C SER A 151 5.88 23.79 5.44
N THR A 152 5.68 24.33 6.64
CA THR A 152 5.57 23.48 7.84
C THR A 152 4.34 22.58 7.72
N GLU A 153 3.28 23.09 7.13
CA GLU A 153 2.01 22.42 6.89
C GLU A 153 2.18 21.21 5.96
N ASP A 154 2.89 21.37 4.83
CA ASP A 154 3.17 20.26 3.91
C ASP A 154 4.07 19.20 4.56
N PHE A 155 5.11 19.62 5.29
CA PHE A 155 5.97 18.70 6.03
C PHE A 155 5.21 17.93 7.11
N ASP A 156 4.41 18.63 7.92
CA ASP A 156 3.58 18.04 8.97
C ASP A 156 2.55 17.08 8.40
N LEU A 157 1.93 17.41 7.26
CA LEU A 157 0.99 16.53 6.58
C LEU A 157 1.66 15.21 6.15
N THR A 158 2.81 15.29 5.47
CA THR A 158 3.58 14.09 5.08
C THR A 158 3.96 13.24 6.28
N VAL A 159 4.44 13.87 7.36
CA VAL A 159 4.81 13.18 8.60
C VAL A 159 3.59 12.57 9.30
N LYS A 160 2.46 13.28 9.36
CA LYS A 160 1.24 12.79 10.01
C LYS A 160 0.67 11.58 9.29
N VAL A 161 0.50 11.66 7.98
CA VAL A 161 -0.05 10.56 7.17
C VAL A 161 0.90 9.36 7.18
N ASN A 162 2.22 9.58 7.06
CA ASN A 162 3.14 8.45 6.85
C ASN A 162 3.67 7.84 8.16
N LEU A 163 3.79 8.62 9.25
CA LEU A 163 4.37 8.16 10.51
C LEU A 163 3.38 8.17 11.69
N TYR A 164 2.66 9.26 11.92
CA TYR A 164 1.73 9.33 13.06
C TYR A 164 0.57 8.35 12.88
N ALA A 165 -0.07 8.35 11.70
CA ALA A 165 -1.12 7.39 11.37
C ALA A 165 -0.66 5.94 11.55
N MET A 166 0.53 5.59 11.05
CA MET A 166 1.10 4.25 11.23
C MET A 166 1.22 3.90 12.71
N PHE A 167 1.75 4.81 13.52
CA PHE A 167 1.87 4.62 14.96
C PHE A 167 0.50 4.45 15.64
N TRP A 168 -0.46 5.34 15.37
CA TRP A 168 -1.79 5.31 15.97
C TRP A 168 -2.56 4.05 15.61
N LEU A 169 -2.56 3.66 14.32
CA LEU A 169 -3.20 2.44 13.83
C LEU A 169 -2.58 1.20 14.46
N CYS A 170 -1.24 1.11 14.52
CA CYS A 170 -0.57 -0.01 15.18
C CYS A 170 -0.92 -0.08 16.68
N ARG A 171 -0.88 1.08 17.38
CA ARG A 171 -1.19 1.16 18.81
C ARG A 171 -2.62 0.72 19.11
N ALA A 172 -3.58 1.13 18.27
CA ALA A 172 -4.98 0.76 18.40
C ALA A 172 -5.24 -0.71 18.03
N ALA A 173 -4.55 -1.25 17.02
CA ALA A 173 -4.80 -2.60 16.51
C ALA A 173 -4.20 -3.71 17.38
N VAL A 174 -2.97 -3.54 17.87
CA VAL A 174 -2.22 -4.60 18.59
C VAL A 174 -3.00 -5.24 19.76
N PRO A 175 -3.79 -4.52 20.57
CA PRO A 175 -4.63 -5.13 21.61
C PRO A 175 -5.67 -6.15 21.11
N HIS A 176 -6.07 -6.07 19.83
CA HIS A 176 -7.08 -6.93 19.21
C HIS A 176 -6.48 -8.08 18.39
N MET A 177 -5.16 -8.11 18.24
CA MET A 177 -4.45 -9.08 17.41
C MET A 177 -3.99 -10.28 18.25
N ALA A 178 -4.42 -11.49 17.85
CA ALA A 178 -4.04 -12.74 18.51
C ALA A 178 -2.68 -13.27 18.00
N PRO A 179 -2.02 -14.21 18.70
CA PRO A 179 -0.85 -14.92 18.15
C PRO A 179 -1.15 -15.51 16.76
N GLY A 180 -0.23 -15.32 15.82
CA GLY A 180 -0.40 -15.64 14.41
C GLY A 180 -0.78 -14.42 13.53
N SER A 181 -1.18 -13.30 14.14
CA SER A 181 -1.48 -12.06 13.41
C SER A 181 -0.21 -11.38 12.87
N THR A 182 -0.39 -10.42 11.98
CA THR A 182 0.74 -9.72 11.33
C THR A 182 0.42 -8.29 10.93
N ILE A 183 1.44 -7.45 10.93
CA ILE A 183 1.38 -6.07 10.44
C ILE A 183 2.27 -5.98 9.20
N VAL A 184 1.74 -5.42 8.12
CA VAL A 184 2.50 -5.17 6.88
C VAL A 184 2.47 -3.69 6.58
N THR A 185 3.63 -3.06 6.53
CA THR A 185 3.78 -1.62 6.23
C THR A 185 4.32 -1.41 4.82
N THR A 186 4.12 -0.20 4.28
CA THR A 186 4.54 0.16 2.93
C THR A 186 5.49 1.36 2.95
N ALA A 187 6.78 1.08 2.73
CA ALA A 187 7.81 2.09 2.54
C ALA A 187 7.96 2.40 1.03
N SER A 188 9.19 2.66 0.57
CA SER A 188 9.52 3.05 -0.80
C SER A 188 11.03 2.95 -1.02
N VAL A 189 11.46 2.73 -2.25
CA VAL A 189 12.88 2.86 -2.64
C VAL A 189 13.45 4.23 -2.28
N ALA A 190 12.62 5.26 -2.15
CA ALA A 190 13.02 6.59 -1.68
C ALA A 190 13.65 6.60 -0.28
N ALA A 191 13.41 5.57 0.54
CA ALA A 191 14.05 5.40 1.84
C ALA A 191 15.58 5.18 1.76
N TYR A 192 16.03 4.66 0.62
CA TYR A 192 17.43 4.24 0.39
C TYR A 192 18.08 5.03 -0.74
N GLN A 193 17.27 5.45 -1.72
CA GLN A 193 17.63 6.34 -2.81
C GLN A 193 16.82 7.64 -2.66
N PRO A 194 17.15 8.49 -1.67
CA PRO A 194 16.41 9.71 -1.43
C PRO A 194 16.50 10.62 -2.66
N GLN A 195 15.35 11.02 -3.18
CA GLN A 195 15.27 12.03 -4.23
C GLN A 195 15.33 13.41 -3.58
N THR A 196 16.15 14.30 -4.13
CA THR A 196 16.35 15.66 -3.58
C THR A 196 15.04 16.45 -3.46
N ARG A 197 14.05 16.11 -4.29
CA ARG A 197 12.76 16.79 -4.38
C ARG A 197 11.64 16.15 -3.55
N LEU A 198 11.97 15.12 -2.76
CA LEU A 198 11.06 14.33 -1.92
C LEU A 198 11.70 14.06 -0.55
N LEU A 199 12.28 15.08 0.07
CA LEU A 199 13.06 14.95 1.31
C LEU A 199 12.22 14.41 2.48
N ASP A 200 11.07 15.01 2.73
CA ASP A 200 10.12 14.62 3.78
C ASP A 200 9.55 13.22 3.52
N TYR A 201 9.15 12.93 2.28
CA TYR A 201 8.69 11.60 1.88
C TYR A 201 9.77 10.53 2.08
N GLY A 202 10.98 10.72 1.55
CA GLY A 202 12.09 9.78 1.73
C GLY A 202 12.43 9.53 3.20
N MET A 203 12.45 10.59 4.00
CA MET A 203 12.63 10.51 5.46
C MET A 203 11.54 9.65 6.11
N THR A 204 10.26 9.89 5.81
CA THR A 204 9.16 9.10 6.39
C THR A 204 9.22 7.64 5.97
N LYS A 205 9.60 7.34 4.72
CA LYS A 205 9.73 5.97 4.22
C LYS A 205 10.89 5.22 4.88
N ALA A 206 12.00 5.87 5.19
CA ALA A 206 13.07 5.31 6.02
C ALA A 206 12.62 5.09 7.49
N GLY A 207 11.82 6.02 8.02
CA GLY A 207 11.18 5.90 9.33
C GLY A 207 10.26 4.67 9.43
N ILE A 208 9.45 4.41 8.40
CA ILE A 208 8.56 3.23 8.33
C ILE A 208 9.36 1.93 8.40
N ILE A 209 10.46 1.80 7.68
CA ILE A 209 11.32 0.60 7.71
C ILE A 209 11.85 0.36 9.12
N THR A 210 12.41 1.42 9.73
CA THR A 210 12.99 1.36 11.08
C THR A 210 11.94 1.01 12.12
N PHE A 211 10.78 1.68 12.07
CA PHE A 211 9.64 1.43 12.96
C PHE A 211 9.16 -0.02 12.86
N THR A 212 8.99 -0.53 11.64
CA THR A 212 8.51 -1.90 11.39
C THR A 212 9.48 -2.93 11.97
N ASN A 213 10.79 -2.76 11.76
CA ASN A 213 11.80 -3.65 12.31
C ASN A 213 11.80 -3.66 13.85
N GLY A 214 11.72 -2.48 14.47
CA GLY A 214 11.62 -2.36 15.93
C GLY A 214 10.32 -2.96 16.49
N LEU A 215 9.20 -2.72 15.82
CA LEU A 215 7.88 -3.24 16.19
C LEU A 215 7.86 -4.78 16.14
N ALA A 216 8.48 -5.39 15.13
CA ALA A 216 8.62 -6.84 15.02
C ALA A 216 9.29 -7.44 16.27
N GLY A 217 10.37 -6.81 16.75
CA GLY A 217 11.05 -7.23 17.98
C GLY A 217 10.17 -7.11 19.23
N GLN A 218 9.40 -6.02 19.35
CA GLN A 218 8.47 -5.83 20.48
C GLN A 218 7.31 -6.82 20.50
N LEU A 219 6.84 -7.22 19.31
CA LEU A 219 5.66 -8.07 19.15
C LEU A 219 5.97 -9.57 19.07
N ALA A 220 7.24 -9.95 18.94
CA ALA A 220 7.67 -11.34 18.83
C ALA A 220 7.17 -12.24 19.97
N SER A 221 7.25 -11.78 21.23
CA SER A 221 6.77 -12.53 22.40
C SER A 221 5.26 -12.69 22.45
N LYS A 222 4.51 -11.89 21.68
CA LYS A 222 3.06 -12.00 21.50
C LYS A 222 2.68 -12.90 20.31
N GLY A 223 3.66 -13.44 19.58
CA GLY A 223 3.44 -14.22 18.37
C GLY A 223 2.88 -13.40 17.21
N ILE A 224 3.11 -12.09 17.18
CA ILE A 224 2.67 -11.20 16.10
C ILE A 224 3.89 -10.78 15.27
N ARG A 225 3.77 -10.87 13.94
CA ARG A 225 4.84 -10.49 13.01
C ARG A 225 4.66 -9.04 12.54
N ALA A 226 5.74 -8.39 12.14
CA ALA A 226 5.67 -7.11 11.43
C ALA A 226 6.70 -7.08 10.30
N ASN A 227 6.29 -6.74 9.07
CA ASN A 227 7.18 -6.70 7.90
C ASN A 227 6.88 -5.49 7.03
N CYS A 228 7.84 -5.11 6.18
CA CYS A 228 7.75 -3.94 5.33
C CYS A 228 7.88 -4.34 3.86
N ILE A 229 7.06 -3.75 2.99
CA ILE A 229 7.24 -3.79 1.53
C ILE A 229 7.81 -2.45 1.07
N VAL A 230 8.80 -2.51 0.18
CA VAL A 230 9.48 -1.36 -0.43
C VAL A 230 9.23 -1.40 -1.93
N PRO A 231 8.20 -0.70 -2.42
CA PRO A 231 7.95 -0.56 -3.85
C PRO A 231 8.99 0.35 -4.53
N GLY A 232 9.28 0.06 -5.79
CA GLY A 232 9.89 0.99 -6.74
C GLY A 232 8.85 1.94 -7.37
N PRO A 233 9.07 2.41 -8.61
CA PRO A 233 8.05 3.18 -9.32
C PRO A 233 6.88 2.27 -9.72
N ILE A 234 5.69 2.54 -9.17
CA ILE A 234 4.46 1.80 -9.44
C ILE A 234 3.43 2.77 -10.03
N TRP A 235 2.73 2.33 -11.08
CA TRP A 235 1.69 3.12 -11.74
C TRP A 235 0.45 3.24 -10.85
N THR A 236 0.32 4.36 -10.14
CA THR A 236 -0.78 4.66 -9.21
C THR A 236 -1.22 6.12 -9.33
N PRO A 237 -2.44 6.51 -8.87
CA PRO A 237 -2.92 7.89 -8.97
C PRO A 237 -2.04 8.91 -8.23
N LEU A 238 -1.33 8.46 -7.18
CA LEU A 238 -0.37 9.28 -6.45
C LEU A 238 0.71 9.89 -7.36
N GLN A 239 1.10 9.20 -8.44
CA GLN A 239 2.17 9.66 -9.34
C GLN A 239 1.74 10.89 -10.14
N PRO A 240 0.68 10.85 -10.98
CA PRO A 240 0.23 12.03 -11.73
C PRO A 240 -0.38 13.12 -10.85
N ALA A 241 -0.71 12.83 -9.59
CA ALA A 241 -1.07 13.83 -8.60
C ALA A 241 0.15 14.54 -7.96
N SER A 242 1.35 13.99 -8.09
CA SER A 242 2.58 14.52 -7.48
C SER A 242 3.58 15.09 -8.49
N TYR A 243 3.74 14.42 -9.63
CA TYR A 243 4.73 14.75 -10.65
C TYR A 243 4.09 15.47 -11.82
N ASP A 244 4.90 16.21 -12.56
CA ASP A 244 4.41 16.89 -13.75
C ASP A 244 4.13 15.91 -14.90
N SER A 245 3.35 16.37 -15.87
CA SER A 245 2.90 15.57 -17.01
C SER A 245 4.05 15.00 -17.86
N ALA A 246 5.19 15.70 -17.94
CA ALA A 246 6.36 15.26 -18.71
C ALA A 246 7.12 14.14 -17.99
N GLU A 247 7.21 14.20 -16.66
CA GLU A 247 7.74 13.11 -15.84
C GLU A 247 6.83 11.87 -15.90
N ILE A 248 5.51 12.06 -15.97
CA ILE A 248 4.55 10.96 -16.09
C ILE A 248 4.63 10.25 -17.44
N GLU A 249 4.83 10.98 -18.53
CA GLU A 249 4.99 10.40 -19.88
C GLU A 249 6.12 9.36 -19.92
N HIS A 250 7.21 9.59 -19.18
CA HIS A 250 8.38 8.71 -19.12
C HIS A 250 8.51 7.91 -17.82
N TYR A 251 7.42 7.80 -17.05
CA TYR A 251 7.46 7.21 -15.72
C TYR A 251 7.95 5.76 -15.76
N GLY A 252 8.98 5.45 -14.96
CA GLY A 252 9.55 4.09 -14.86
C GLY A 252 10.45 3.65 -16.03
N GLU A 253 10.64 4.47 -17.07
CA GLU A 253 11.51 4.16 -18.22
C GLU A 253 12.97 3.90 -17.79
N GLY A 254 13.45 4.64 -16.78
CA GLY A 254 14.81 4.52 -16.26
C GLY A 254 15.08 3.26 -15.41
N THR A 255 14.06 2.45 -15.12
CA THR A 255 14.27 1.18 -14.41
C THR A 255 14.92 0.15 -15.33
N PRO A 256 15.66 -0.85 -14.81
CA PRO A 256 16.19 -1.91 -15.66
C PRO A 256 15.14 -2.77 -16.39
N PHE A 257 13.88 -2.75 -15.93
CA PHE A 257 12.76 -3.36 -16.65
C PHE A 257 12.15 -2.46 -17.73
N GLY A 258 12.54 -1.18 -17.80
CA GLY A 258 12.09 -0.22 -18.81
C GLY A 258 10.62 0.21 -18.65
N ARG A 259 10.01 -0.06 -17.50
CA ARG A 259 8.60 0.24 -17.21
C ARG A 259 8.38 0.39 -15.69
N PRO A 260 7.34 1.11 -15.25
CA PRO A 260 6.88 1.03 -13.88
C PRO A 260 6.25 -0.34 -13.61
N GLY A 261 6.21 -0.71 -12.33
CA GLY A 261 5.37 -1.81 -11.89
C GLY A 261 3.88 -1.45 -11.97
N GLN A 262 3.03 -2.45 -12.08
CA GLN A 262 1.58 -2.31 -11.87
C GLN A 262 1.21 -2.73 -10.43
N PRO A 263 0.15 -2.16 -9.83
CA PRO A 263 -0.27 -2.51 -8.48
C PRO A 263 -0.45 -4.01 -8.23
N VAL A 264 -1.01 -4.75 -9.19
CA VAL A 264 -1.20 -6.20 -9.13
C VAL A 264 0.09 -6.97 -8.83
N GLU A 265 1.25 -6.46 -9.28
CA GLU A 265 2.56 -7.11 -9.07
C GLU A 265 3.00 -7.11 -7.59
N LEU A 266 2.34 -6.32 -6.73
CA LEU A 266 2.58 -6.29 -5.29
C LEU A 266 1.60 -7.18 -4.50
N GLY A 267 0.41 -7.48 -5.04
CA GLY A 267 -0.65 -8.18 -4.31
C GLY A 267 -0.19 -9.51 -3.70
N ALA A 268 0.57 -10.32 -4.45
CA ALA A 268 1.08 -11.60 -3.96
C ALA A 268 2.08 -11.47 -2.79
N ALA A 269 2.85 -10.38 -2.75
CA ALA A 269 3.78 -10.10 -1.67
C ALA A 269 3.06 -9.71 -0.38
N TYR A 270 2.00 -8.89 -0.50
CA TYR A 270 1.13 -8.60 0.64
C TYR A 270 0.47 -9.86 1.18
N VAL A 271 -0.07 -10.73 0.30
CA VAL A 271 -0.64 -12.02 0.73
C VAL A 271 0.41 -12.88 1.43
N HIS A 272 1.63 -12.97 0.90
CA HIS A 272 2.70 -13.75 1.53
C HIS A 272 3.02 -13.27 2.94
N LEU A 273 3.22 -11.95 3.11
CA LEU A 273 3.60 -11.36 4.40
C LEU A 273 2.42 -11.28 5.39
N ALA A 274 1.20 -11.10 4.90
CA ALA A 274 -0.03 -11.04 5.71
C ALA A 274 -0.56 -12.44 6.10
N GLY A 275 -0.34 -13.45 5.26
CA GLY A 275 -0.81 -14.81 5.47
C GLY A 275 0.03 -15.63 6.46
N PRO A 276 -0.41 -16.86 6.76
CA PRO A 276 0.26 -17.76 7.73
C PRO A 276 1.57 -18.36 7.22
N GLU A 277 1.79 -18.39 5.90
CA GLU A 277 2.91 -19.08 5.26
C GLU A 277 4.29 -18.45 5.54
N SER A 278 4.33 -17.16 5.93
CA SER A 278 5.57 -16.43 6.24
C SER A 278 5.92 -16.46 7.73
N SER A 279 5.70 -17.61 8.39
CA SER A 279 5.80 -17.79 9.85
C SER A 279 7.16 -17.42 10.46
N TYR A 280 8.25 -17.54 9.71
CA TYR A 280 9.60 -17.17 10.14
C TYR A 280 10.07 -15.81 9.57
N THR A 281 9.17 -15.05 8.94
CA THR A 281 9.46 -13.73 8.36
C THR A 281 8.86 -12.66 9.27
N SER A 282 9.70 -12.02 10.08
CA SER A 282 9.35 -10.89 10.93
C SER A 282 10.53 -9.93 11.01
N GLY A 283 10.26 -8.62 10.98
CA GLY A 283 11.26 -7.56 10.89
C GLY A 283 11.92 -7.44 9.51
N SER A 284 11.38 -8.13 8.50
CA SER A 284 11.94 -8.19 7.15
C SER A 284 11.44 -7.06 6.27
N THR A 285 12.26 -6.70 5.28
CA THR A 285 11.91 -5.73 4.24
C THR A 285 12.00 -6.40 2.87
N LEU A 286 10.89 -6.42 2.13
CA LEU A 286 10.80 -7.01 0.79
C LEU A 286 10.74 -5.90 -0.26
N THR A 287 11.75 -5.81 -1.11
CA THR A 287 11.82 -4.79 -2.18
C THR A 287 11.24 -5.32 -3.49
N ILE A 288 10.32 -4.57 -4.09
CA ILE A 288 9.68 -4.88 -5.39
C ILE A 288 9.83 -3.65 -6.28
N ALA A 289 10.94 -3.59 -7.03
CA ALA A 289 11.38 -2.34 -7.66
C ALA A 289 11.88 -2.49 -9.11
N GLY A 290 11.41 -3.49 -9.87
CA GLY A 290 11.75 -3.61 -11.30
C GLY A 290 13.26 -3.69 -11.57
N ALA A 291 13.99 -4.38 -10.68
CA ALA A 291 15.45 -4.46 -10.67
C ALA A 291 16.20 -3.12 -10.52
N THR A 292 15.54 -2.05 -10.06
CA THR A 292 16.16 -0.79 -9.56
C THR A 292 16.86 -1.03 -8.22
N GLY A 293 17.54 -2.18 -8.11
CA GLY A 293 18.01 -2.79 -6.87
C GLY A 293 18.86 -1.85 -6.05
N MET A 294 18.95 -2.17 -4.77
CA MET A 294 19.79 -1.44 -3.83
C MET A 294 20.73 -2.43 -3.17
N ALA A 295 22.00 -2.04 -3.10
CA ALA A 295 22.93 -2.63 -2.16
C ALA A 295 22.55 -2.11 -0.77
N LEU A 296 22.16 -3.02 0.12
CA LEU A 296 22.20 -2.81 1.57
C LEU A 296 23.65 -2.96 2.04
#